data_AF-A0A917RFB8-F1
#
_entry.id   AF-A0A917RFB8-F1
#
_cell.length_a   1.000
_cell.length_b   1.000
_cell.length_c   1.000
_cell.angle_alpha   90.00
_cell.angle_beta   90.00
_cell.angle_gamma   90.00
#
_symmetry.space_group_name_H-M   'P 1'
#
loop_
_entity.id
_entity.type
_entity.pdbx_description
1 polymer ?
#
loop_
_entity_poly.entity_id
_entity_poly.type
_entity_poly.pdbx_seq_one_letter_code
_entity_poly.pdbx_strand_id
1 'polypeptide(L)'
;MSEQAAPTEWETDRFGVHALPLRRAIWRGLQAAHQRALAAYEGLGLNSNDGYGLIWLVQHDELGIAVEEVVSDARRIKPARARYELVVVGDTNVILYPWKFADDAHTPVEVAKMTMSKLRENLLALTQEPEDQLSIEQAHLTQEELDAAFEDVDTFLADAVEAGRLVLIAYASNPLSGVLRVYWGEASQADDQGRLNWKHLEQIPPVADTDTGEGFVRPAGPAPVPGPKTGTGPRWDQAPLGEFDLAPRTPLTSPDGGHPPTPQPETGSDD
;
A
#
# COMPACT_ATOMS: atom_id res chain seq x y z
N MET A 1 -10.64 -20.69 16.77
CA MET A 1 -11.20 -20.79 15.40
C MET A 1 -11.45 -19.36 14.95
N SER A 2 -10.50 -18.76 14.24
CA SER A 2 -10.63 -17.40 13.73
C SER A 2 -11.78 -17.38 12.73
N GLU A 3 -12.73 -16.49 12.93
CA GLU A 3 -13.82 -16.22 12.00
C GLU A 3 -13.19 -15.87 10.64
N GLN A 4 -13.28 -16.78 9.67
CA GLN A 4 -12.79 -16.51 8.32
C GLN A 4 -13.64 -15.38 7.77
N ALA A 5 -13.04 -14.19 7.66
CA ALA A 5 -13.70 -13.04 7.08
C ALA A 5 -14.18 -13.40 5.67
N ALA A 6 -15.49 -13.38 5.45
CA ALA A 6 -16.08 -13.59 4.12
C ALA A 6 -15.72 -12.43 3.19
N PRO A 7 -15.63 -12.66 1.87
CA PRO A 7 -15.50 -11.58 0.91
C PRO A 7 -16.79 -10.75 0.89
N THR A 8 -16.68 -9.45 0.58
CA THR A 8 -17.86 -8.63 0.31
C THR A 8 -18.50 -9.05 -1.02
N GLU A 9 -19.72 -8.59 -1.28
CA GLU A 9 -20.39 -8.81 -2.57
C GLU A 9 -19.58 -8.20 -3.72
N TRP A 10 -19.07 -6.98 -3.54
CA TRP A 10 -18.23 -6.31 -4.52
C TRP A 10 -16.92 -7.07 -4.78
N GLU A 11 -16.26 -7.57 -3.73
CA GLU A 11 -15.05 -8.36 -3.92
C GLU A 11 -15.29 -9.66 -4.67
N THR A 12 -16.42 -10.30 -4.39
CA THR A 12 -16.81 -11.53 -5.08
C THR A 12 -17.10 -11.25 -6.56
N ASP A 13 -17.75 -10.11 -6.87
CA ASP A 13 -17.98 -9.66 -8.25
C ASP A 13 -16.67 -9.37 -9.00
N ARG A 14 -15.69 -8.74 -8.35
CA ARG A 14 -14.45 -8.29 -9.03
C ARG A 14 -13.32 -9.31 -9.05
N PHE A 15 -13.23 -10.14 -8.04
CA PHE A 15 -12.10 -11.04 -7.84
C PHE A 15 -12.51 -12.51 -7.73
N GLY A 16 -13.80 -12.79 -7.61
CA GLY A 16 -14.31 -14.15 -7.46
C GLY A 16 -13.60 -14.90 -6.32
N VAL A 17 -13.02 -16.05 -6.66
CA VAL A 17 -12.29 -16.90 -5.71
C VAL A 17 -11.02 -16.25 -5.16
N HIS A 18 -10.47 -15.23 -5.83
CA HIS A 18 -9.23 -14.56 -5.44
C HIS A 18 -9.43 -13.41 -4.45
N ALA A 19 -10.67 -13.04 -4.10
CA ALA A 19 -10.98 -11.92 -3.21
C ALA A 19 -10.17 -11.96 -1.88
N LEU A 20 -10.29 -13.04 -1.11
CA LEU A 20 -9.61 -13.16 0.18
C LEU A 20 -8.09 -13.34 0.06
N PRO A 21 -7.55 -14.16 -0.87
CA PRO A 21 -6.12 -14.19 -1.14
C PRO A 21 -5.54 -12.81 -1.51
N LEU A 22 -6.24 -12.04 -2.36
CA LEU A 22 -5.81 -10.70 -2.78
C LEU A 22 -5.77 -9.71 -1.62
N ARG A 23 -6.76 -9.72 -0.70
CA ARG A 23 -6.69 -8.88 0.52
C ARG A 23 -5.36 -9.06 1.26
N ARG A 24 -4.92 -10.31 1.43
CA ARG A 24 -3.65 -10.63 2.12
C ARG A 24 -2.43 -10.24 1.29
N ALA A 25 -2.44 -10.57 0.00
CA ALA A 25 -1.35 -10.24 -0.91
C ALA A 25 -1.12 -8.73 -1.02
N ILE A 26 -2.19 -7.93 -1.08
CA ILE A 26 -2.12 -6.47 -1.11
C ILE A 26 -1.40 -5.94 0.13
N TRP A 27 -1.82 -6.36 1.33
CA TRP A 27 -1.15 -5.94 2.57
C TRP A 27 0.33 -6.32 2.58
N ARG A 28 0.65 -7.57 2.20
CA ARG A 28 2.02 -8.05 2.16
C ARG A 28 2.89 -7.28 1.16
N GLY A 29 2.40 -7.06 -0.06
CA GLY A 29 3.12 -6.32 -1.10
C GLY A 29 3.37 -4.87 -0.70
N LEU A 30 2.38 -4.20 -0.09
CA LEU A 30 2.55 -2.83 0.42
C LEU A 30 3.53 -2.77 1.62
N GLN A 31 3.52 -3.78 2.49
CA GLN A 31 4.51 -3.88 3.57
C GLN A 31 5.92 -4.10 3.03
N ALA A 32 6.10 -4.99 2.06
CA ALA A 32 7.40 -5.19 1.40
C ALA A 32 7.89 -3.92 0.70
N ALA A 33 7.01 -3.21 0.00
CA ALA A 33 7.31 -1.90 -0.60
C ALA A 33 7.76 -0.87 0.45
N HIS A 34 7.06 -0.81 1.58
CA HIS A 34 7.45 0.04 2.69
C HIS A 34 8.84 -0.33 3.22
N GLN A 35 9.13 -1.60 3.46
CA GLN A 35 10.44 -2.04 3.97
C GLN A 35 11.57 -1.69 3.01
N ARG A 36 11.36 -1.91 1.70
CA ARG A 36 12.35 -1.58 0.67
C ARG A 36 12.57 -0.07 0.53
N ALA A 37 11.50 0.73 0.64
CA ALA A 37 11.61 2.19 0.64
C ALA A 37 12.26 2.73 1.92
N LEU A 38 11.99 2.11 3.08
CA LEU A 38 12.62 2.47 4.36
C LEU A 38 14.12 2.17 4.33
N ALA A 39 14.53 0.99 3.86
CA ALA A 39 15.93 0.64 3.71
C ALA A 39 16.68 1.62 2.78
N ALA A 40 16.03 2.06 1.69
CA ALA A 40 16.59 3.07 0.81
C ALA A 40 16.71 4.45 1.51
N TYR A 41 15.69 4.85 2.26
CA TYR A 41 15.71 6.09 3.04
C TYR A 41 16.84 6.11 4.08
N GLU A 42 16.96 5.04 4.87
CA GLU A 42 18.02 4.88 5.87
C GLU A 42 19.42 4.84 5.23
N GLY A 43 19.57 4.11 4.12
CA GLY A 43 20.83 4.00 3.40
C GLY A 43 21.32 5.32 2.77
N LEU A 44 20.40 6.22 2.41
CA LEU A 44 20.75 7.54 1.85
C LEU A 44 21.18 8.54 2.93
N GLY A 45 20.80 8.33 4.20
CA GLY A 45 21.18 9.21 5.31
C GLY A 45 20.71 10.66 5.15
N LEU A 46 19.65 10.90 4.38
CA LEU A 46 19.14 12.23 4.11
C LEU A 46 18.29 12.72 5.29
N ASN A 47 18.44 14.00 5.63
CA ASN A 47 17.56 14.67 6.59
C ASN A 47 16.17 14.98 6.01
N SER A 48 15.99 14.87 4.69
CA SER A 48 14.71 15.03 4.01
C SER A 48 14.03 13.67 3.80
N ASN A 49 12.69 13.67 3.78
CA ASN A 49 11.88 12.48 3.50
C ASN A 49 11.98 11.99 2.04
N ASP A 50 12.85 12.57 1.22
CA ASP A 50 12.96 12.32 -0.21
C ASP A 50 13.28 10.84 -0.51
N GLY A 51 14.05 10.16 0.35
CA GLY A 51 14.34 8.74 0.20
C GLY A 51 13.07 7.86 0.29
N TYR A 52 12.17 8.15 1.24
CA TYR A 52 10.93 7.40 1.39
C TYR A 52 9.86 7.82 0.38
N GLY A 53 9.89 9.09 -0.06
CA GLY A 53 8.99 9.63 -1.09
C GLY A 53 9.07 8.89 -2.43
N LEU A 54 10.14 8.12 -2.66
CA LEU A 54 10.36 7.30 -3.86
C LEU A 54 9.71 5.91 -3.79
N ILE A 55 8.90 5.60 -2.78
CA ILE A 55 8.16 4.32 -2.67
C ILE A 55 7.35 3.96 -3.92
N TRP A 56 6.91 4.95 -4.70
CA TRP A 56 6.21 4.74 -5.98
C TRP A 56 7.05 3.95 -7.01
N LEU A 57 8.38 3.92 -6.88
CA LEU A 57 9.26 3.12 -7.75
C LEU A 57 9.19 1.62 -7.45
N VAL A 58 8.87 1.23 -6.21
CA VAL A 58 8.92 -0.17 -5.75
C VAL A 58 7.54 -0.76 -5.46
N GLN A 59 6.54 0.07 -5.11
CA GLN A 59 5.20 -0.39 -4.72
C GLN A 59 4.53 -1.28 -5.77
N HIS A 60 4.76 -1.03 -7.05
CA HIS A 60 4.18 -1.77 -8.15
C HIS A 60 4.81 -3.16 -8.28
N ASP A 61 6.12 -3.23 -8.11
CA ASP A 61 6.90 -4.47 -8.19
C ASP A 61 6.54 -5.41 -7.03
N GLU A 62 6.57 -4.89 -5.80
CA GLU A 62 6.28 -5.68 -4.60
C GLU A 62 4.80 -6.12 -4.53
N LEU A 63 3.88 -5.27 -5.01
CA LEU A 63 2.48 -5.68 -5.16
C LEU A 63 2.36 -6.81 -6.20
N GLY A 64 3.04 -6.70 -7.34
CA GLY A 64 3.07 -7.73 -8.36
C GLY A 64 3.57 -9.07 -7.82
N ILE A 65 4.71 -9.08 -7.12
CA ILE A 65 5.29 -10.29 -6.51
C ILE A 65 4.27 -10.93 -5.57
N ALA A 66 3.67 -10.13 -4.70
CA ALA A 66 2.75 -10.66 -3.70
C ALA A 66 1.48 -11.25 -4.33
N VAL A 67 0.99 -10.69 -5.44
CA VAL A 67 -0.20 -11.15 -6.17
C VAL A 67 0.07 -12.42 -6.98
N GLU A 68 1.21 -12.50 -7.66
CA GLU A 68 1.63 -13.67 -8.46
C GLU A 68 1.73 -14.96 -7.62
N GLU A 69 2.03 -14.84 -6.34
CA GLU A 69 2.06 -15.98 -5.43
C GLU A 69 0.67 -16.55 -5.08
N VAL A 70 -0.40 -15.76 -5.24
CA VAL A 70 -1.77 -16.16 -4.86
C VAL A 70 -2.74 -16.25 -6.03
N VAL A 71 -2.37 -15.70 -7.19
CA VAL A 71 -3.13 -15.72 -8.44
C VAL A 71 -2.20 -16.29 -9.50
N SER A 72 -2.37 -17.59 -9.83
CA SER A 72 -1.44 -18.35 -10.68
C SER A 72 -1.35 -17.86 -12.12
N ASP A 73 -2.38 -17.17 -12.58
CA ASP A 73 -2.57 -16.61 -13.91
C ASP A 73 -2.41 -15.08 -13.93
N ALA A 74 -1.90 -14.49 -12.84
CA ALA A 74 -1.56 -13.09 -12.81
C ALA A 74 -0.53 -12.75 -13.88
N ARG A 75 -0.67 -11.58 -14.49
CA ARG A 75 0.23 -11.09 -15.53
C ARG A 75 0.71 -9.68 -15.21
N ARG A 76 1.93 -9.37 -15.68
CA ARG A 76 2.47 -8.02 -15.63
C ARG A 76 2.38 -7.35 -16.99
N ILE A 77 1.96 -6.09 -16.97
CA ILE A 77 1.85 -5.27 -18.16
C ILE A 77 2.68 -4.01 -17.96
N LYS A 78 3.48 -3.61 -18.95
CA LYS A 78 4.38 -2.46 -18.85
C LYS A 78 3.82 -1.28 -19.65
N PRO A 79 3.26 -0.24 -19.00
CA PRO A 79 2.81 0.92 -19.72
C PRO A 79 3.98 1.63 -20.42
N ALA A 80 3.72 2.16 -21.62
CA ALA A 80 4.71 2.92 -22.36
C ALA A 80 5.27 4.07 -21.49
N ARG A 81 6.60 4.21 -21.46
CA ARG A 81 7.34 5.25 -20.70
C ARG A 81 7.19 5.16 -19.17
N ALA A 82 6.46 4.19 -18.63
CA ALA A 82 6.43 3.93 -17.19
C ALA A 82 7.70 3.22 -16.72
N ARG A 83 8.12 3.51 -15.49
CA ARG A 83 9.26 2.85 -14.83
C ARG A 83 8.86 1.59 -14.05
N TYR A 84 7.58 1.23 -14.10
CA TYR A 84 6.97 0.15 -13.36
C TYR A 84 6.04 -0.65 -14.26
N GLU A 85 5.70 -1.85 -13.81
CA GLU A 85 4.71 -2.71 -14.43
C GLU A 85 3.44 -2.70 -13.57
N LEU A 86 2.28 -2.87 -14.19
CA LEU A 86 1.02 -3.04 -13.51
C LEU A 86 0.69 -4.52 -13.45
N VAL A 87 0.19 -4.98 -12.30
CA VAL A 87 -0.29 -6.34 -12.16
C VAL A 87 -1.76 -6.42 -12.56
N VAL A 88 -2.09 -7.44 -13.34
CA VAL A 88 -3.45 -7.77 -13.75
C VAL A 88 -3.80 -9.12 -13.15
N VAL A 89 -4.90 -9.16 -12.41
CA VAL A 89 -5.50 -10.40 -11.88
C VAL A 89 -6.01 -11.18 -13.09
N GLY A 90 -5.62 -12.45 -13.27
CA GLY A 90 -5.79 -13.16 -14.54
C GLY A 90 -7.23 -13.29 -15.02
N ASP A 91 -7.98 -14.30 -14.58
CA ASP A 91 -9.32 -14.62 -15.09
C ASP A 91 -10.33 -13.46 -15.00
N THR A 92 -10.21 -12.59 -13.98
CA THR A 92 -11.07 -11.41 -13.84
C THR A 92 -10.53 -10.18 -14.55
N ASN A 93 -9.25 -10.25 -14.93
CA ASN A 93 -8.62 -9.39 -15.90
C ASN A 93 -8.49 -7.93 -15.36
N VAL A 94 -8.63 -7.77 -14.03
CA VAL A 94 -8.60 -6.52 -13.27
C VAL A 94 -7.19 -5.99 -13.07
N ILE A 95 -6.96 -4.71 -13.40
CA ILE A 95 -5.68 -4.02 -13.17
C ILE A 95 -5.63 -3.47 -11.74
N LEU A 96 -4.59 -3.82 -10.97
CA LEU A 96 -4.35 -3.24 -9.65
C LEU A 96 -3.35 -2.09 -9.71
N TYR A 97 -3.75 -0.92 -9.23
CA TYR A 97 -2.92 0.28 -9.24
C TYR A 97 -2.68 0.84 -7.83
N PRO A 98 -1.49 0.63 -7.24
CA PRO A 98 -1.15 1.19 -5.94
C PRO A 98 -0.95 2.70 -5.99
N TRP A 99 -1.59 3.40 -5.06
CA TRP A 99 -1.47 4.83 -4.89
C TRP A 99 -1.32 5.20 -3.42
N LYS A 100 -0.15 5.75 -3.07
CA LYS A 100 0.07 6.34 -1.76
C LYS A 100 -0.63 7.71 -1.69
N PHE A 101 -1.71 7.81 -0.93
CA PHE A 101 -2.52 9.03 -0.87
C PHE A 101 -2.18 9.94 0.32
N ALA A 102 -1.57 9.40 1.38
CA ALA A 102 -1.23 10.17 2.58
C ALA A 102 -0.04 9.59 3.36
N ASP A 103 0.49 10.42 4.26
CA ASP A 103 1.59 10.10 5.17
C ASP A 103 1.10 9.88 6.62
N ASP A 104 -0.21 9.95 6.83
CA ASP A 104 -0.85 9.88 8.15
C ASP A 104 -2.14 9.03 8.10
N ALA A 105 -2.66 8.68 9.27
CA ALA A 105 -3.83 7.82 9.39
C ALA A 105 -5.17 8.58 9.31
N HIS A 106 -5.17 9.90 9.41
CA HIS A 106 -6.36 10.73 9.61
C HIS A 106 -6.87 11.38 8.32
N THR A 107 -6.01 11.56 7.33
CA THR A 107 -6.38 12.05 6.00
C THR A 107 -7.43 11.10 5.39
N PRO A 108 -8.64 11.59 5.05
CA PRO A 108 -9.63 10.77 4.36
C PRO A 108 -9.20 10.54 2.91
N VAL A 109 -9.44 9.33 2.40
CA VAL A 109 -9.02 8.94 1.03
C VAL A 109 -9.91 9.64 -0.02
N GLU A 110 -11.14 9.97 0.36
CA GLU A 110 -12.16 10.63 -0.45
C GLU A 110 -11.79 12.07 -0.80
N VAL A 111 -10.99 12.74 0.03
CA VAL A 111 -10.54 14.12 -0.18
C VAL A 111 -9.09 14.21 -0.65
N ALA A 112 -8.40 13.07 -0.72
CA ALA A 112 -7.01 13.02 -1.13
C ALA A 112 -6.87 13.35 -2.62
N LYS A 113 -5.79 14.06 -2.96
CA LYS A 113 -5.53 14.53 -4.32
C LYS A 113 -4.51 13.64 -4.99
N MET A 114 -4.82 13.20 -6.20
CA MET A 114 -3.86 12.49 -7.03
C MET A 114 -3.32 13.43 -8.10
N THR A 115 -2.00 13.54 -8.19
CA THR A 115 -1.37 14.22 -9.33
C THR A 115 -1.67 13.45 -10.61
N MET A 116 -2.33 14.10 -11.57
CA MET A 116 -2.66 13.47 -12.84
C MET A 116 -1.44 13.40 -13.76
N SER A 117 -1.31 12.27 -14.43
CA SER A 117 -0.43 12.07 -15.58
C SER A 117 -1.28 11.50 -16.70
N LYS A 118 -0.83 11.61 -17.95
CA LYS A 118 -1.58 11.07 -19.09
C LYS A 118 -1.92 9.57 -18.92
N LEU A 119 -0.99 8.80 -18.36
CA LEU A 119 -1.25 7.39 -18.02
C LEU A 119 -2.36 7.24 -16.96
N ARG A 120 -2.33 8.04 -15.88
CA ARG A 120 -3.37 7.99 -14.84
C ARG A 120 -4.74 8.39 -15.37
N GLU A 121 -4.81 9.43 -16.20
CA GLU A 121 -6.04 9.85 -16.87
C GLU A 121 -6.62 8.71 -17.71
N ASN A 122 -5.78 8.10 -18.54
CA ASN A 122 -6.20 6.99 -19.41
C ASN A 122 -6.63 5.75 -18.61
N LEU A 123 -5.92 5.41 -17.52
CA LEU A 123 -6.30 4.29 -16.65
C LEU A 123 -7.62 4.56 -15.93
N LEU A 124 -7.83 5.77 -15.40
CA LEU A 124 -9.07 6.13 -14.70
C LEU A 124 -10.28 6.14 -15.64
N ALA A 125 -10.08 6.43 -16.93
CA ALA A 125 -11.13 6.32 -17.93
C ALA A 125 -11.69 4.89 -18.06
N LEU A 126 -10.89 3.85 -17.76
CA LEU A 126 -11.32 2.44 -17.79
C LEU A 126 -12.39 2.09 -16.75
N THR A 127 -12.58 2.94 -15.74
CA THR A 127 -13.61 2.74 -14.71
C THR A 127 -14.95 3.36 -15.09
N GLN A 128 -15.01 4.16 -16.15
CA GLN A 128 -16.28 4.67 -16.68
C GLN A 128 -17.01 3.50 -17.33
N GLU A 129 -18.30 3.32 -17.00
CA GLU A 129 -19.07 2.36 -17.79
C GLU A 129 -19.19 2.98 -19.18
N PRO A 130 -19.16 2.19 -20.26
CA PRO A 130 -19.52 2.69 -21.57
C PRO A 130 -20.99 3.10 -21.48
N GLU A 131 -21.25 4.37 -21.16
CA GLU A 131 -22.56 4.93 -21.41
C GLU A 131 -22.80 4.78 -22.92
N ASP A 132 -24.01 4.32 -23.26
CA ASP A 132 -24.50 4.06 -24.61
C ASP A 132 -24.64 5.35 -25.45
N GLN A 133 -23.81 6.36 -25.19
CA GLN A 133 -23.74 7.64 -25.85
C GLN A 133 -22.28 8.08 -25.96
N LEU A 134 -21.74 7.90 -27.17
CA LEU A 134 -20.70 8.78 -27.70
C LEU A 134 -21.20 10.23 -27.55
N SER A 135 -20.78 10.92 -26.49
CA SER A 135 -21.12 12.32 -26.31
C SER A 135 -20.38 13.16 -27.36
N ILE A 136 -21.14 14.02 -28.03
CA ILE A 136 -20.77 14.80 -29.22
C ILE A 136 -19.85 16.00 -28.85
N GLU A 137 -18.87 15.79 -27.97
CA GLU A 137 -17.94 16.86 -27.54
C GLU A 137 -16.48 16.62 -27.96
N GLN A 138 -16.20 15.52 -28.66
CA GLN A 138 -14.90 15.28 -29.33
C GLN A 138 -14.89 15.71 -30.82
N ALA A 139 -15.92 16.42 -31.30
CA ALA A 139 -16.13 16.70 -32.73
C ALA A 139 -15.29 17.85 -33.34
N HIS A 140 -14.25 18.34 -32.65
CA HIS A 140 -13.43 19.47 -33.14
C HIS A 140 -11.91 19.25 -33.16
N LEU A 141 -11.44 18.00 -33.02
CA LEU A 141 -10.05 17.66 -33.35
C LEU A 141 -10.03 16.98 -34.71
N THR A 142 -9.14 17.40 -35.60
CA THR A 142 -8.97 16.74 -36.90
C THR A 142 -8.41 15.35 -36.68
N GLN A 143 -8.90 14.38 -37.47
CA GLN A 143 -8.52 12.97 -37.39
C GLN A 143 -6.99 12.77 -37.38
N GLU A 144 -6.25 13.61 -38.10
CA GLU A 144 -4.80 13.55 -38.21
C GLU A 144 -4.04 14.01 -36.94
N GLU A 145 -4.64 14.87 -36.10
CA GLU A 145 -4.07 15.30 -34.81
C GLU A 145 -4.40 14.32 -33.67
N LEU A 146 -5.52 13.59 -33.80
CA LEU A 146 -5.83 12.42 -32.97
C LEU A 146 -4.90 11.26 -33.33
N ASP A 147 -4.69 10.94 -34.61
CA ASP A 147 -3.85 9.80 -35.00
C ASP A 147 -2.37 9.98 -34.56
N ALA A 148 -1.82 11.20 -34.62
CA ALA A 148 -0.43 11.49 -34.21
C ALA A 148 -0.20 11.54 -32.68
N ALA A 149 -1.25 11.73 -31.87
CA ALA A 149 -1.15 11.71 -30.40
C ALA A 149 -1.40 10.31 -29.80
N PHE A 150 -1.92 9.37 -30.60
CA PHE A 150 -2.40 8.06 -30.15
C PHE A 150 -1.53 6.87 -30.61
N GLU A 151 -0.68 7.01 -31.63
CA GLU A 151 0.13 5.89 -32.18
C GLU A 151 1.09 5.20 -31.18
N ASP A 152 1.51 5.87 -30.10
CA ASP A 152 2.45 5.32 -29.09
C ASP A 152 1.74 4.81 -27.81
N VAL A 153 0.44 5.06 -27.68
CA VAL A 153 -0.33 4.89 -26.44
C VAL A 153 -1.44 3.83 -26.60
N ASP A 154 -1.84 3.53 -27.84
CA ASP A 154 -3.05 2.75 -28.14
C ASP A 154 -2.92 1.24 -28.00
N THR A 155 -1.79 0.59 -28.30
CA THR A 155 -1.77 -0.90 -28.27
C THR A 155 -1.92 -1.42 -26.84
N PHE A 156 -1.21 -0.81 -25.88
CA PHE A 156 -1.32 -1.18 -24.47
C PHE A 156 -2.67 -0.77 -23.86
N LEU A 157 -3.23 0.39 -24.22
CA LEU A 157 -4.53 0.79 -23.69
C LEU A 157 -5.66 -0.02 -24.31
N ALA A 158 -5.58 -0.40 -25.59
CA ALA A 158 -6.50 -1.34 -26.19
C ALA A 158 -6.44 -2.70 -25.45
N ASP A 159 -5.24 -3.22 -25.19
CA ASP A 159 -5.04 -4.45 -24.41
C ASP A 159 -5.53 -4.30 -22.95
N ALA A 160 -5.45 -3.10 -22.35
CA ALA A 160 -5.89 -2.80 -20.99
C ALA A 160 -7.42 -2.55 -20.90
N VAL A 161 -8.01 -2.00 -21.95
CA VAL A 161 -9.46 -1.89 -22.16
C VAL A 161 -10.05 -3.29 -22.36
N GLU A 162 -9.38 -4.15 -23.13
CA GLU A 162 -9.73 -5.56 -23.32
C GLU A 162 -9.42 -6.40 -22.06
N ALA A 163 -8.41 -6.01 -21.28
CA ALA A 163 -8.11 -6.59 -19.95
C ALA A 163 -9.25 -6.30 -18.98
N GLY A 164 -9.74 -5.08 -18.88
CA GLY A 164 -10.87 -4.75 -18.04
C GLY A 164 -10.49 -4.17 -16.68
N ARG A 165 -11.38 -3.27 -16.26
CA ARG A 165 -11.61 -2.67 -14.94
C ARG A 165 -10.36 -2.40 -14.08
N LEU A 166 -10.05 -1.11 -13.91
CA LEU A 166 -9.05 -0.62 -12.96
C LEU A 166 -9.59 -0.67 -11.52
N VAL A 167 -8.80 -1.23 -10.59
CA VAL A 167 -8.98 -1.07 -9.14
C VAL A 167 -7.79 -0.31 -8.56
N LEU A 168 -8.08 0.80 -7.90
CA LEU A 168 -7.08 1.57 -7.17
C LEU A 168 -6.84 0.92 -5.81
N ILE A 169 -5.58 0.71 -5.46
CA ILE A 169 -5.14 0.30 -4.14
C ILE A 169 -4.60 1.55 -3.42
N ALA A 170 -5.51 2.30 -2.79
CA ALA A 170 -5.17 3.55 -2.11
C ALA A 170 -4.67 3.26 -0.68
N TYR A 171 -3.46 3.69 -0.35
CA TYR A 171 -2.89 3.46 0.98
C TYR A 171 -2.23 4.69 1.59
N ALA A 172 -2.20 4.72 2.92
CA ALA A 172 -1.44 5.68 3.70
C ALA A 172 -0.25 4.98 4.35
N SER A 173 0.93 5.61 4.32
CA SER A 173 2.12 5.05 4.97
C SER A 173 3.15 6.10 5.33
N ASN A 174 3.96 5.84 6.34
CA ASN A 174 5.11 6.67 6.67
C ASN A 174 6.31 5.84 7.15
N PRO A 175 7.52 6.42 7.18
CA PRO A 175 8.73 5.70 7.60
C PRO A 175 8.63 5.12 9.02
N LEU A 176 7.96 5.80 9.94
CA LEU A 176 7.95 5.47 11.36
C LEU A 176 7.00 4.31 11.70
N SER A 177 5.85 4.26 11.04
CA SER A 177 4.72 3.39 11.42
C SER A 177 4.32 2.39 10.34
N GLY A 178 4.98 2.42 9.18
CA GLY A 178 4.66 1.52 8.08
C GLY A 178 3.38 1.87 7.35
N VAL A 179 2.72 0.84 6.81
CA VAL A 179 1.43 0.96 6.13
C VAL A 179 0.32 1.11 7.18
N LEU A 180 -0.37 2.24 7.15
CA LEU A 180 -1.34 2.65 8.17
C LEU A 180 -2.76 2.19 7.82
N ARG A 181 -3.18 2.46 6.59
CA ARG A 181 -4.52 2.18 6.06
C ARG A 181 -4.42 1.78 4.61
N VAL A 182 -5.27 0.86 4.20
CA VAL A 182 -5.35 0.39 2.81
C VAL A 182 -6.82 0.31 2.41
N TYR A 183 -7.10 0.81 1.22
CA TYR A 183 -8.39 0.81 0.57
C TYR A 183 -8.24 0.19 -0.80
N TRP A 184 -9.34 -0.38 -1.27
CA TRP A 184 -9.52 -0.62 -2.70
C TRP A 184 -10.84 -0.06 -3.18
N GLY A 185 -10.89 0.23 -4.46
CA GLY A 185 -12.09 0.76 -5.06
C GLY A 185 -11.91 1.15 -6.51
N GLU A 186 -13.03 1.57 -7.08
CA GLU A 186 -13.14 2.09 -8.43
C GLU A 186 -13.35 3.59 -8.34
N ALA A 187 -12.51 4.34 -9.03
CA ALA A 187 -12.67 5.78 -9.16
C ALA A 187 -12.48 6.22 -10.59
N SER A 188 -13.29 7.18 -11.02
CA SER A 188 -13.14 7.85 -12.29
C SER A 188 -12.27 9.09 -12.15
N GLN A 189 -12.08 9.77 -13.28
CA GLN A 189 -11.20 10.93 -13.41
C GLN A 189 -11.47 11.98 -12.32
N ALA A 190 -10.39 12.62 -11.88
CA ALA A 190 -10.47 13.59 -10.79
C ALA A 190 -11.31 14.81 -11.15
N ASP A 191 -11.93 15.42 -10.14
CA ASP A 191 -12.57 16.72 -10.24
C ASP A 191 -11.55 17.84 -10.55
N ASP A 192 -12.04 19.06 -10.78
CA ASP A 192 -11.21 20.24 -11.03
C ASP A 192 -10.21 20.55 -9.88
N GLN A 193 -10.37 19.93 -8.72
CA GLN A 193 -9.50 20.07 -7.55
C GLN A 193 -8.47 18.94 -7.40
N GLY A 194 -8.48 17.95 -8.30
CA GLY A 194 -7.59 16.79 -8.31
C GLY A 194 -8.05 15.65 -7.40
N ARG A 195 -9.30 15.67 -6.92
CA ARG A 195 -9.87 14.61 -6.06
C ARG A 195 -10.56 13.57 -6.91
N LEU A 196 -10.35 12.30 -6.56
CA LEU A 196 -10.95 11.18 -7.28
C LEU A 196 -12.46 11.06 -7.05
N ASN A 197 -13.19 10.74 -8.11
CA ASN A 197 -14.62 10.46 -8.05
C ASN A 197 -14.83 8.96 -7.83
N TRP A 198 -14.98 8.56 -6.55
CA TRP A 198 -15.13 7.15 -6.16
C TRP A 198 -16.54 6.63 -6.50
N LYS A 199 -16.61 5.55 -7.29
CA LYS A 199 -17.83 4.76 -7.51
C LYS A 199 -18.04 3.73 -6.42
N HIS A 200 -16.95 3.06 -6.03
CA HIS A 200 -16.89 2.12 -4.92
C HIS A 200 -15.60 2.36 -4.15
N LEU A 201 -15.67 2.23 -2.83
CA LEU A 201 -14.53 2.38 -1.96
C LEU A 201 -14.80 1.60 -0.67
N GLU A 202 -13.92 0.68 -0.34
CA GLU A 202 -13.97 -0.03 0.93
C GLU A 202 -12.58 -0.24 1.51
N GLN A 203 -12.49 -0.29 2.84
CA GLN A 203 -11.23 -0.48 3.53
C GLN A 203 -10.87 -1.96 3.54
N ILE A 204 -9.64 -2.29 3.17
CA ILE A 204 -9.12 -3.65 3.35
C ILE A 204 -8.71 -3.77 4.83
N PRO A 205 -9.39 -4.62 5.63
CA PRO A 205 -9.01 -4.79 7.02
C PRO A 205 -7.59 -5.34 7.10
N PRO A 206 -6.79 -4.91 8.08
CA PRO A 206 -5.47 -5.46 8.27
C PRO A 206 -5.55 -6.95 8.58
N VAL A 207 -4.66 -7.73 7.96
CA VAL A 207 -4.51 -9.15 8.30
C VAL A 207 -3.96 -9.23 9.72
N ALA A 208 -4.70 -9.87 10.62
CA ALA A 208 -4.14 -10.29 11.89
C ALA A 208 -3.22 -11.47 11.61
N ASP A 209 -1.90 -11.25 11.63
CA ASP A 209 -0.92 -12.32 11.61
C ASP A 209 -1.16 -13.20 12.84
N THR A 210 -1.86 -14.31 12.63
CA THR A 210 -2.09 -15.32 13.66
C THR A 210 -1.27 -16.59 13.39
N ASP A 211 -0.39 -16.58 12.39
CA ASP A 211 0.29 -17.81 11.95
C ASP A 211 1.78 -17.66 11.56
N THR A 212 2.41 -16.53 11.87
CA THR A 212 3.87 -16.38 11.77
C THR A 212 4.41 -16.00 13.14
N GLY A 213 5.24 -16.87 13.71
CA GLY A 213 5.88 -16.71 15.03
C GLY A 213 6.87 -15.54 15.14
N GLU A 214 6.84 -14.60 14.21
CA GLU A 214 7.58 -13.35 14.23
C GLU A 214 6.57 -12.21 14.31
N GLY A 215 6.21 -11.84 15.54
CA GLY A 215 5.24 -10.80 15.80
C GLY A 215 5.69 -9.45 15.27
N PHE A 216 5.08 -8.99 14.18
CA PHE A 216 5.12 -7.57 13.82
C PHE A 216 4.26 -6.80 14.82
N VAL A 217 4.92 -6.19 15.81
CA VAL A 217 4.26 -5.26 16.74
C VAL A 217 3.85 -4.02 15.96
N ARG A 218 2.55 -3.88 15.72
CA ARG A 218 1.97 -2.62 15.25
C ARG A 218 1.94 -1.60 16.40
N PRO A 219 2.16 -0.31 16.13
CA PRO A 219 1.63 0.74 16.98
C PRO A 219 0.10 0.61 16.97
N ALA A 220 -0.50 0.37 18.13
CA ALA A 220 -1.93 0.50 18.27
C ALA A 220 -2.28 1.96 17.96
N GLY A 221 -3.09 2.20 16.91
CA GLY A 221 -3.80 3.47 16.79
C GLY A 221 -4.55 3.74 18.10
N PRO A 222 -4.75 5.01 18.50
CA PRO A 222 -5.39 5.32 19.77
C PRO A 222 -6.73 4.58 19.83
N ALA A 223 -6.87 3.71 20.83
CA ALA A 223 -8.14 3.06 21.11
C ALA A 223 -9.20 4.16 21.27
N PRO A 224 -10.41 4.01 20.70
CA PRO A 224 -11.49 4.95 20.93
C PRO A 224 -11.70 5.04 22.44
N VAL A 225 -11.44 6.23 22.99
CA VAL A 225 -11.67 6.53 24.40
C VAL A 225 -13.15 6.25 24.66
N PRO A 226 -13.51 5.34 25.58
CA PRO A 226 -14.90 5.15 25.95
C PRO A 226 -15.46 6.49 26.39
N GLY A 227 -16.58 6.89 25.78
CA GLY A 227 -17.28 8.13 26.15
C GLY A 227 -17.50 8.22 27.66
N PRO A 228 -17.54 9.44 28.23
CA PRO A 228 -17.46 9.64 29.67
C PRO A 228 -18.60 8.91 30.38
N LYS A 229 -18.26 7.85 31.12
CA LYS A 229 -19.14 7.30 32.14
C LYS A 229 -19.23 8.35 33.24
N THR A 230 -20.43 8.88 33.44
CA THR A 230 -20.79 9.67 34.62
C THR A 230 -20.69 8.79 35.86
N GLY A 231 -19.50 8.76 36.45
CA GLY A 231 -19.21 8.03 37.67
C GLY A 231 -18.02 8.68 38.36
N THR A 232 -18.24 9.11 39.59
CA THR A 232 -17.33 9.86 40.47
C THR A 232 -16.02 9.11 40.72
N GLY A 233 -15.08 9.16 39.78
CA GLY A 233 -13.69 8.75 39.95
C GLY A 233 -12.80 9.96 40.31
N PRO A 234 -11.66 9.74 40.98
CA PRO A 234 -10.74 10.81 41.33
C PRO A 234 -10.26 11.55 40.08
N ARG A 235 -10.21 12.88 40.16
CA ARG A 235 -9.73 13.76 39.08
C ARG A 235 -8.29 13.38 38.69
N TRP A 236 -7.94 13.63 37.43
CA TRP A 236 -6.62 13.34 36.84
C TRP A 236 -5.44 13.90 37.67
N ASP A 237 -5.69 15.01 38.36
CA ASP A 237 -4.82 15.76 39.26
C ASP A 237 -4.70 15.16 40.69
N GLN A 238 -5.27 13.97 40.94
CA GLN A 238 -5.20 13.27 42.24
C GLN A 238 -4.43 11.93 42.20
N ALA A 239 -3.60 11.70 41.20
CA ALA A 239 -2.70 10.54 41.22
C ALA A 239 -1.68 10.68 42.37
N PRO A 240 -1.50 9.66 43.24
CA PRO A 240 -0.42 9.67 44.22
C PRO A 240 0.92 9.76 43.49
N LEU A 241 1.70 10.80 43.78
CA LEU A 241 3.09 10.87 43.33
C LEU A 241 3.86 9.80 44.10
N GLY A 242 4.26 8.72 43.40
CA GLY A 242 5.23 7.79 43.94
C GLY A 242 6.55 8.52 44.20
N GLU A 243 7.16 8.30 45.37
CA GLU A 243 8.51 8.79 45.64
C GLU A 243 9.47 8.15 44.64
N PHE A 244 10.04 8.95 43.75
CA PHE A 244 11.11 8.54 42.86
C PHE A 244 12.44 8.67 43.61
N ASP A 245 13.02 7.54 43.99
CA ASP A 245 14.36 7.51 44.58
C ASP A 245 15.41 7.65 43.45
N LEU A 246 15.93 8.86 43.28
CA LEU A 246 16.96 9.16 42.30
C LEU A 246 18.34 8.91 42.91
N ALA A 247 18.85 7.69 42.76
CA ALA A 247 20.23 7.39 43.09
C ALA A 247 21.19 7.84 41.97
N PRO A 248 22.31 8.52 42.29
CA PRO A 248 23.32 8.90 41.31
C PRO A 248 24.00 7.63 40.76
N ARG A 249 23.96 7.45 39.44
CA ARG A 249 24.77 6.43 38.75
C ARG A 249 26.25 6.78 38.87
N THR A 250 27.04 5.90 39.47
CA THR A 250 28.50 5.97 39.44
C THR A 250 28.97 5.74 38.01
N PRO A 251 29.71 6.67 37.37
CA PRO A 251 30.30 6.41 36.08
C PRO A 251 31.51 5.49 36.26
N LEU A 252 31.72 4.60 35.29
CA LEU A 252 32.70 3.51 35.22
C LEU A 252 32.30 2.18 35.88
N THR A 253 31.44 1.45 35.18
CA THR A 253 31.67 0.01 34.97
C THR A 253 31.26 -0.32 33.54
N SER A 254 32.24 -0.69 32.72
CA SER A 254 31.99 -1.21 31.37
C SER A 254 31.15 -2.48 31.46
N PRO A 255 30.15 -2.70 30.60
CA PRO A 255 29.48 -3.99 30.52
C PRO A 255 30.50 -5.05 30.11
N ASP A 256 30.50 -6.13 30.87
CA ASP A 256 31.38 -7.29 30.72
C ASP A 256 31.31 -7.81 29.27
N GLY A 257 32.46 -7.83 28.62
CA GLY A 257 32.59 -8.27 27.23
C GLY A 257 32.36 -9.77 27.14
N GLY A 258 31.24 -10.16 26.53
CA GLY A 258 31.05 -11.54 26.09
C GLY A 258 32.22 -11.99 25.23
N HIS A 259 32.99 -12.94 25.74
CA HIS A 259 34.10 -13.58 25.03
C HIS A 259 33.58 -14.31 23.79
N PRO A 260 34.14 -14.08 22.59
CA PRO A 260 33.91 -14.99 21.46
C PRO A 260 34.64 -16.32 21.70
N PRO A 261 34.08 -17.47 21.29
CA PRO A 261 34.74 -18.76 21.43
C PRO A 261 36.03 -18.81 20.59
N THR A 262 37.11 -19.25 21.22
CA THR A 262 38.43 -19.42 20.60
C THR A 262 38.39 -20.57 19.59
N PRO A 263 38.92 -20.42 18.35
CA PRO A 263 39.05 -21.53 17.42
C PRO A 263 40.13 -22.52 17.91
N GLN A 264 39.78 -23.81 17.96
CA GLN A 264 40.71 -24.91 18.20
C GLN A 264 41.72 -25.04 17.05
N PRO A 265 43.03 -25.17 17.32
CA PRO A 265 43.98 -25.62 16.32
C PRO A 265 43.86 -27.13 16.08
N GLU A 266 43.60 -27.50 14.83
CA GLU A 266 43.67 -28.86 14.33
C GLU A 266 45.07 -29.44 14.54
N THR A 267 45.15 -30.58 15.22
CA THR A 267 46.30 -31.48 15.18
C THR A 267 45.78 -32.85 14.75
N GLY A 268 45.87 -33.11 13.45
CA GLY A 268 45.63 -34.40 12.83
C GLY A 268 46.71 -34.63 11.79
N SER A 269 47.76 -35.35 12.20
CA SER A 269 48.70 -36.03 11.32
C SER A 269 48.05 -37.35 10.88
N ASP A 270 48.19 -37.72 9.62
CA ASP A 270 48.44 -39.11 9.19
C ASP A 270 48.95 -39.13 7.74
N ASP A 271 50.07 -39.84 7.57
CA ASP A 271 50.68 -40.48 6.39
C ASP A 271 50.71 -39.81 4.99
#